data_AF-A0AAP2K232-F1
#
_entry.id   AF-A0AAP2K232-F1
#
_cell.length_a   1.000
_cell.length_b   1.000
_cell.length_c   1.000
_cell.angle_alpha   90.00
_cell.angle_beta   90.00
_cell.angle_gamma   90.00
#
_symmetry.space_group_name_H-M   'P 1'
#
loop_
_entity.id
_entity.type
_entity.pdbx_description
1 polymer ?
#
loop_
_entity_poly.entity_id
_entity_poly.type
_entity_poly.pdbx_seq_one_letter_code
_entity_poly.pdbx_strand_id
1 'polypeptide(L)' 'MKERKPLFVNSAPFLDENFNQVSADLATARRKANEMERKTRKLNWGKNAIGFVFEADTHFNVSVGFECRTLN' A
#
# COMPACT_ATOMS: atom_id res chain seq x y z
N MET A 1 -11.79 -9.98 -17.38
CA MET A 1 -10.72 -10.34 -16.42
C MET A 1 -10.37 -9.10 -15.62
N LYS A 2 -10.12 -9.20 -14.30
CA LYS A 2 -9.62 -8.06 -13.53
C LYS A 2 -8.19 -7.75 -13.98
N GLU A 3 -7.92 -6.49 -14.29
CA GLU A 3 -6.59 -6.04 -14.69
C GLU A 3 -5.59 -6.32 -13.56
N ARG A 4 -4.48 -6.97 -13.90
CA ARG A 4 -3.39 -7.27 -12.96
C ARG A 4 -2.19 -6.45 -13.35
N LYS A 5 -1.65 -5.72 -12.38
CA LYS A 5 -0.45 -4.89 -12.56
C LYS A 5 0.59 -5.25 -11.48
N PRO A 6 1.89 -5.05 -11.74
CA PRO A 6 2.92 -5.10 -10.71
C PRO A 6 2.52 -4.32 -9.45
N LEU A 7 2.82 -4.88 -8.29
CA LEU A 7 2.58 -4.26 -6.99
C LEU A 7 3.86 -3.66 -6.42
N PHE A 8 3.80 -2.41 -6.05
CA PHE A 8 4.85 -1.68 -5.37
C PHE A 8 4.39 -1.35 -3.96
N VAL A 9 5.34 -1.33 -3.02
CA VAL A 9 5.13 -0.92 -1.64
C VAL A 9 6.16 0.15 -1.30
N ASN A 10 5.71 1.35 -0.95
CA ASN A 10 6.56 2.53 -0.75
C ASN A 10 7.52 2.74 -1.92
N SER A 11 7.00 2.62 -3.16
CA SER A 11 7.75 2.76 -4.40
C SER A 11 8.85 1.70 -4.64
N ALA A 12 8.92 0.65 -3.82
CA ALA A 12 9.78 -0.50 -4.05
C ALA A 12 8.98 -1.70 -4.60
N PRO A 13 9.57 -2.51 -5.51
CA PRO A 13 9.03 -3.80 -5.91
C PRO A 13 8.53 -4.64 -4.74
N PHE A 14 7.26 -5.06 -4.75
CA PHE A 14 6.80 -6.09 -3.84
C PHE A 14 7.12 -7.47 -4.41
N LEU A 15 8.06 -8.16 -3.75
CA LEU A 15 8.55 -9.46 -4.19
C LEU A 15 7.94 -10.60 -3.36
N ASP A 16 7.84 -11.78 -3.97
CA ASP A 16 7.54 -13.03 -3.26
C ASP A 16 8.79 -13.65 -2.61
N GLU A 17 8.64 -14.84 -2.03
CA GLU A 17 9.72 -15.58 -1.38
C GLU A 17 10.86 -15.99 -2.34
N ASN A 18 10.60 -15.98 -3.65
CA ASN A 18 11.54 -16.33 -4.71
C ASN A 18 12.10 -15.09 -5.42
N PHE A 19 11.91 -13.90 -4.85
CA PHE A 19 12.34 -12.61 -5.42
C PHE A 19 11.65 -12.24 -6.76
N ASN A 20 10.51 -12.85 -7.08
CA ASN A 20 9.74 -12.47 -8.27
C ASN A 20 8.80 -11.29 -7.98
N GLN A 21 8.63 -10.40 -8.95
CA GLN A 21 7.72 -9.28 -8.87
C GLN A 21 6.26 -9.77 -8.77
N VAL A 22 5.60 -9.44 -7.67
CA VAL A 22 4.18 -9.76 -7.47
C VAL A 22 3.32 -8.85 -8.33
N SER A 23 2.36 -9.43 -9.04
CA SER A 23 1.28 -8.71 -9.72
C SER A 23 -0.05 -8.91 -9.00
N ALA A 24 -0.81 -7.84 -8.81
CA ALA A 24 -2.04 -7.81 -8.03
C ALA A 24 -3.18 -7.17 -8.84
N ASP A 25 -4.42 -7.48 -8.48
CA ASP A 25 -5.58 -6.67 -8.86
C ASP A 25 -5.81 -5.54 -7.84
N LEU A 26 -6.69 -4.58 -8.19
CA LEU A 26 -6.99 -3.44 -7.31
C LEU A 26 -7.49 -3.87 -5.93
N ALA A 27 -8.28 -4.94 -5.85
CA ALA A 27 -8.80 -5.45 -4.58
C ALA A 27 -7.66 -5.97 -3.67
N THR A 28 -6.69 -6.67 -4.25
CA THR A 28 -5.51 -7.16 -3.54
C THR A 28 -4.59 -6.02 -3.11
N ALA A 29 -4.39 -5.01 -3.96
CA ALA A 29 -3.64 -3.81 -3.62
C ALA A 29 -4.28 -3.05 -2.45
N ARG A 30 -5.62 -2.90 -2.44
CA ARG A 30 -6.37 -2.28 -1.33
C ARG A 30 -6.24 -3.07 -0.03
N ARG A 31 -6.32 -4.40 -0.10
CA ARG A 31 -6.09 -5.26 1.08
C ARG A 31 -4.68 -5.04 1.64
N LYS A 32 -3.67 -4.94 0.77
CA LYS A 32 -2.29 -4.65 1.19
C LYS A 32 -2.15 -3.28 1.85
N ALA A 33 -2.81 -2.25 1.31
CA ALA A 33 -2.84 -0.91 1.92
C ALA A 33 -3.42 -0.95 3.34
N ASN A 34 -4.55 -1.65 3.52
CA ASN A 34 -5.17 -1.82 4.84
C ASN A 34 -4.30 -2.62 5.81
N GLU A 35 -3.59 -3.64 5.34
CA GLU A 35 -2.62 -4.38 6.16
C GLU A 35 -1.49 -3.47 6.66
N MET A 36 -0.95 -2.62 5.77
CA MET A 36 0.10 -1.67 6.12
C MET A 36 -0.41 -0.61 7.08
N GLU A 37 -1.60 -0.04 6.85
CA GLU A 37 -2.26 0.88 7.76
C GLU A 37 -2.36 0.28 9.16
N ARG A 38 -2.91 -0.94 9.28
CA ARG A 38 -3.07 -1.61 10.57
C ARG A 38 -1.74 -1.86 11.27
N LYS A 39 -0.67 -2.17 10.51
CA LYS A 39 0.67 -2.32 11.07
C LYS A 39 1.21 -0.99 11.59
N THR A 40 1.08 0.08 10.81
CA THR A 40 1.55 1.42 11.19
C THR A 40 0.77 1.97 12.38
N ARG A 41 -0.55 1.76 12.45
CA ARG A 41 -1.40 2.17 13.59
C ARG A 41 -1.02 1.54 14.93
N LYS A 42 -0.30 0.41 14.92
CA LYS A 42 0.23 -0.21 16.15
C LYS A 42 1.44 0.53 16.71
N LEU A 43 2.07 1.42 15.95
CA LEU A 43 3.19 2.23 16.41
C LEU A 43 2.66 3.45 17.18
N ASN A 44 3.39 3.88 18.21
CA ASN A 44 2.96 4.99 19.08
C ASN A 44 2.67 6.29 18.30
N TRP A 45 3.46 6.55 17.26
CA TRP A 45 3.33 7.72 16.37
C TRP A 45 2.36 7.50 15.20
N GLY A 46 1.86 6.28 15.01
CA GLY A 46 1.13 5.89 13.81
C GLY A 46 -0.39 5.90 13.91
N LYS A 47 -0.97 6.42 14.99
CA LYS A 47 -2.41 6.31 15.30
C LYS A 47 -3.33 6.87 14.21
N ASN A 48 -2.88 7.88 13.46
CA ASN A 48 -3.60 8.53 12.35
C ASN A 48 -3.11 8.05 10.97
N ALA A 49 -2.43 6.91 10.89
CA ALA A 49 -2.01 6.33 9.62
C ALA A 49 -3.21 5.98 8.75
N ILE A 50 -3.07 6.18 7.44
CA ILE A 50 -4.04 5.79 6.41
C ILE A 50 -3.31 5.04 5.30
N GLY A 51 -3.78 3.84 4.97
CA GLY A 51 -3.30 3.10 3.82
C GLY A 51 -3.97 3.60 2.54
N PHE A 52 -3.19 3.79 1.48
CA PHE A 52 -3.74 4.16 0.18
C PHE A 52 -3.07 3.39 -0.96
N VAL A 53 -3.81 3.31 -2.07
CA VAL A 53 -3.34 2.72 -3.33
C VAL A 53 -3.31 3.82 -4.36
N PHE A 54 -2.13 4.06 -4.93
CA PHE A 54 -1.98 4.83 -6.15
C PHE A 54 -2.06 3.86 -7.34
N GLU A 55 -3.09 4.02 -8.15
CA GLU A 55 -3.29 3.25 -9.37
C GLU A 55 -2.65 4.00 -10.54
N ALA A 56 -1.48 3.54 -10.98
CA ALA A 56 -0.86 3.99 -12.21
C ALA A 56 -1.28 3.09 -13.39
N ASP A 57 -1.04 3.55 -14.61
CA ASP A 57 -1.29 2.75 -15.81
C ASP A 57 -0.48 1.45 -15.80
N THR A 58 0.76 1.50 -15.30
CA THR A 58 1.70 0.38 -15.35
C THR A 58 1.79 -0.46 -14.08
N HIS A 59 1.32 0.02 -12.94
CA HIS A 59 1.49 -0.63 -11.63
C HIS A 59 0.50 -0.11 -10.59
N PHE A 60 0.33 -0.88 -9.51
CA PHE A 60 -0.26 -0.38 -8.28
C PHE A 60 0.86 -0.04 -7.30
N ASN A 61 0.84 1.14 -6.70
CA ASN A 61 1.73 1.49 -5.59
C ASN A 61 0.93 1.62 -4.30
N VAL A 62 1.35 0.89 -3.27
CA VAL A 62 0.74 0.90 -1.95
C VAL A 62 1.63 1.66 -1.00
N SER A 63 1.06 2.60 -0.25
CA SER A 63 1.79 3.33 0.78
C SER A 63 0.89 3.67 1.97
N VAL A 64 1.51 4.24 3.00
CA VAL A 64 0.85 4.72 4.20
C VAL A 64 1.19 6.19 4.38
N GLY A 65 0.16 7.02 4.50
CA GLY A 65 0.27 8.43 4.84
C GLY A 65 -0.25 8.71 6.24
N PHE A 66 -0.19 9.97 6.66
CA PHE A 66 -0.72 10.45 7.93
C PHE A 66 -1.61 11.65 7.66
N GLU A 67 -2.80 11.67 8.27
CA GLU A 67 -3.60 12.89 8.27
C GLU A 67 -2.83 13.99 9.01
N CYS A 68 -2.49 15.07 8.30
CA CYS A 68 -2.04 16.29 8.94
C CYS A 68 -3.26 16.91 9.62
N ARG A 69 -3.43 16.68 10.92
CA ARG A 69 -4.35 17.52 11.70
C ARG A 69 -3.70 18.89 11.80
N THR A 70 -4.29 19.87 11.14
CA THR A 70 -4.03 21.28 11.45
C THR A 70 -4.24 21.43 12.96
N LEU A 71 -3.18 21.74 13.69
CA LEU A 71 -3.28 22.09 15.10
C LEU A 71 -4.08 23.40 15.14
N ASN A 72 -5.35 23.33 15.54
CA ASN A 72 -6.17 24.49 15.86
C ASN A 72 -5.71 25.11 17.17
#